data_AF-A0A845K3Q1-F1
#
_entry.id   AF-A0A845K3Q1-F1
#
_cell.length_a   1.000
_cell.length_b   1.000
_cell.length_c   1.000
_cell.angle_alpha   90.00
_cell.angle_beta   90.00
_cell.angle_gamma   90.00
#
_symmetry.space_group_name_H-M   'P 1'
#
loop_
_entity.id
_entity.type
_entity.pdbx_description
1 polymer ?
#
loop_
_entity_poly.entity_id
_entity_poly.type
_entity_poly.pdbx_seq_one_letter_code
_entity_poly.pdbx_strand_id
1 'polypeptide(L)' 'EEIIPTGSNDIYVVRKGDQEWMLPMIDTVVKSIDLEKNKLIFHRIEGLLEDTTV' A
#
# COMPACT_ATOMS: atom_id res chain seq x y z
N GLU A 1 -3.48 -1.40 9.05
CA GLU A 1 -4.13 -1.03 10.34
C GLU A 1 -5.50 -0.40 10.12
N GLU A 2 -5.76 0.16 8.94
CA GLU A 2 -7.05 0.74 8.59
C GLU A 2 -7.25 0.63 7.07
N ILE A 3 -8.51 0.55 6.63
CA ILE A 3 -8.90 0.73 5.23
C ILE A 3 -9.76 1.99 5.18
N ILE A 4 -9.35 2.98 4.39
CA ILE A 4 -10.10 4.21 4.16
C ILE A 4 -10.88 4.03 2.86
N PRO A 5 -12.22 3.92 2.92
CA PRO A 5 -13.03 3.91 1.72
C PRO A 5 -13.01 5.31 1.11
N THR A 6 -12.77 5.40 -0.19
CA THR A 6 -12.91 6.64 -0.95
C THR A 6 -14.01 6.49 -2.01
N GLY A 7 -14.35 7.58 -2.70
CA GLY A 7 -15.31 7.52 -3.80
C GLY A 7 -14.82 6.77 -5.04
N SER A 8 -13.53 6.42 -5.11
CA SER A 8 -12.93 5.75 -6.28
C SER A 8 -12.30 4.41 -5.95
N ASN A 9 -11.43 4.34 -4.93
CA ASN A 9 -10.75 3.11 -4.54
C ASN A 9 -10.52 3.07 -3.03
N ASP A 10 -10.46 1.88 -2.45
CA ASP A 10 -10.07 1.72 -1.06
C ASP A 10 -8.57 2.02 -0.88
N ILE A 11 -8.22 2.71 0.20
CA ILE A 11 -6.83 2.99 0.56
C ILE A 11 -6.45 2.18 1.78
N TYR A 12 -5.40 1.38 1.67
CA TYR A 12 -4.81 0.65 2.77
C TYR A 12 -3.77 1.53 3.46
N VAL A 13 -3.94 1.71 4.77
CA VAL A 13 -2.95 2.42 5.60
C VAL A 13 -2.04 1.40 6.26
N VAL A 14 -0.75 1.48 5.91
CA VAL A 14 0.33 0.63 6.43
C VAL A 14 1.29 1.50 7.22
N ARG A 15 1.54 1.16 8.48
CA ARG A 15 2.46 1.88 9.35
C ARG A 15 3.62 1.01 9.78
N LYS A 16 4.80 1.60 9.92
CA LYS A 16 6.00 0.96 10.48
C LYS A 16 6.85 2.01 11.20
N GLY A 17 6.76 2.03 12.53
CA GLY A 17 7.38 3.08 13.33
C GLY A 17 6.77 4.44 12.99
N ASP A 18 7.61 5.41 12.66
CA ASP A 18 7.18 6.76 12.26
C ASP A 18 6.82 6.87 10.77
N GLN A 19 6.93 5.76 10.01
CA GLN A 19 6.57 5.73 8.59
C GLN A 19 5.11 5.30 8.40
N GLU A 20 4.40 6.03 7.54
CA GLU A 20 3.05 5.71 7.10
C GLU A 20 2.99 5.69 5.57
N TRP A 21 2.38 4.65 5.01
CA TRP A 21 2.13 4.52 3.59
C TRP A 21 0.63 4.37 3.32
N MET A 22 0.16 5.09 2.30
CA MET A 22 -1.21 5.04 1.81
C MET A 22 -1.24 4.34 0.46
N LEU A 23 -1.73 3.11 0.45
CA LEU A 23 -1.66 2.23 -0.71
C LEU A 23 -3.06 2.07 -1.33
N PRO A 24 -3.36 2.71 -2.48
CA PRO A 24 -4.64 2.52 -3.15
C PRO A 24 -4.74 1.11 -3.72
N MET A 25 -5.89 0.47 -3.52
CA MET A 25 -6.24 -0.82 -4.10
C MET A 25 -6.63 -0.65 -5.57
N ILE A 26 -5.62 -0.53 -6.44
CA ILE A 26 -5.77 -0.47 -7.90
C ILE A 26 -4.80 -1.41 -8.60
N ASP A 27 -5.18 -1.90 -9.77
CA ASP A 27 -4.41 -2.90 -10.55
C ASP A 27 -2.99 -2.46 -10.89
N THR A 28 -2.75 -1.15 -11.05
CA THR A 28 -1.42 -0.61 -11.36
C THR A 28 -0.49 -0.62 -10.15
N VAL A 29 -1.04 -0.64 -8.93
CA VAL A 29 -0.31 -0.58 -7.67
C VAL A 29 -0.17 -1.97 -7.06
N VAL A 30 -1.19 -2.82 -7.17
CA VAL A 30 -1.18 -4.17 -6.60
C VAL A 30 -0.57 -5.15 -7.59
N LYS A 31 0.58 -5.72 -7.23
CA LYS A 31 1.28 -6.71 -8.07
C LYS A 31 0.70 -8.12 -7.90
N SER A 32 0.43 -8.53 -6.67
CA SER A 32 -0.15 -9.85 -6.39
C SER A 32 -0.72 -9.95 -4.98
N ILE A 33 -1.74 -10.80 -4.80
CA ILE A 33 -2.34 -11.15 -3.51
C ILE A 33 -2.15 -12.65 -3.27
N ASP A 34 -1.53 -13.02 -2.15
CA ASP A 34 -1.34 -14.40 -1.70
C ASP A 34 -2.02 -14.56 -0.34
N LEU A 35 -3.26 -15.03 -0.36
CA LEU A 35 -4.08 -15.19 0.85
C LEU A 35 -3.59 -16.35 1.73
N GLU A 36 -3.02 -17.41 1.13
CA GLU A 36 -2.48 -18.54 1.88
C GLU A 36 -1.30 -18.10 2.75
N LYS A 37 -0.42 -17.26 2.19
CA LYS A 37 0.72 -16.72 2.92
C LYS A 37 0.42 -15.42 3.67
N ASN A 38 -0.82 -14.91 3.60
CA ASN A 38 -1.21 -13.60 4.10
C ASN A 38 -0.27 -12.48 3.62
N LYS A 39 0.07 -12.49 2.32
CA LYS A 39 0.96 -11.51 1.69
C LYS A 39 0.26 -10.71 0.61
N LEU A 40 0.53 -9.42 0.61
CA LEU A 40 0.12 -8.49 -0.42
C LEU A 40 1.38 -7.83 -0.98
N ILE A 41 1.61 -7.97 -2.29
CA ILE A 41 2.80 -7.47 -2.97
C ILE A 41 2.38 -6.30 -3.85
N PHE A 42 3.08 -5.17 -3.71
CA PHE A 42 2.83 -3.95 -4.45
C PHE A 42 3.95 -3.67 -5.44
N HIS A 43 3.63 -2.94 -6.51
CA HIS A 43 4.62 -2.30 -7.36
C HIS A 43 5.28 -1.16 -6.60
N ARG A 44 6.61 -1.12 -6.61
CA ARG A 44 7.37 0.05 -6.15
C ARG A 44 7.31 1.10 -7.24
N ILE A 45 6.28 1.94 -7.18
CA ILE A 45 6.11 3.08 -8.08
C ILE A 45 6.84 4.27 -7.45
N GLU A 46 7.55 5.02 -8.28
CA GLU A 46 8.19 6.27 -7.86
C GLU A 46 7.13 7.23 -7.27
N GLY A 47 7.44 7.83 -6.12
CA GLY A 47 6.51 8.71 -5.39
C GLY A 47 5.41 8.00 -4.59
N LEU A 48 5.26 6.67 -4.70
CA LEU A 48 4.31 5.91 -3.86
C LEU A 48 4.92 5.54 -2.50
N LEU A 49 6.20 5.17 -2.51
CA LEU A 49 6.99 4.90 -1.32
C LEU A 49 8.17 5.86 -1.36
N GLU A 50 8.13 6.94 -0.57
CA GLU A 50 9.31 7.79 -0.41
C GLU A 50 10.33 7.01 0.43
N ASP A 51 11.50 6.70 -0.14
CA ASP A 51 12.66 6.37 0.67
C ASP A 51 13.09 7.64 1.39
N THR A 52 12.62 7.85 2.62
CA THR A 52 13.26 8.78 3.54
C THR A 52 14.64 8.20 3.87
N THR A 53 15.58 8.38 2.96
CA THR A 53 17.01 8.25 3.26
C THR A 53 17.43 9.62 3.77
N VAL A 54 17.31 9.83 5.08
CA VAL A 54 18.04 10.89 5.78
C VAL A 54 19.46 10.43 6.08
#